data_AF-A0A4Y9ZW93-F1
#
_entry.id   AF-A0A4Y9ZW93-F1
#
_cell.length_a   1.000
_cell.length_b   1.000
_cell.length_c   1.000
_cell.angle_alpha   90.00
_cell.angle_beta   90.00
_cell.angle_gamma   90.00
#
_symmetry.space_group_name_H-M   'P 1'
#
loop_
_entity.id
_entity.type
_entity.pdbx_description
1 polymer ?
#
loop_
_entity_poly.entity_id
_entity_poly.type
_entity_poly.pdbx_seq_one_letter_code
_entity_poly.pdbx_strand_id
1 'polypeptide(L)'
;MSKKHARALSATDAQPINKKAKGAEEKEMKPEPASDFIKLYAWVFEECVELEFQTSFGAARPADLEKLKTWKPNGRDGKKGIPDLLAVEFDTRHDSLSSDHDGSRDIAKLLDPYLSGKHGYVVDSTGNKPRDALMEFTLVNRKPAKGAFASVSIDRVSYSLNPEWHESDGRHRLHKWVTAVRIEYELKALRMVRRLLNAHRLSLDDRNSIDGNNSSDDEHPDDNENSDEDEHSNDSGCSDDDQSSDEDDVKAVANTNVTGNTGAEDTIESDSIRLYAWTYEDGYSDTVRFSAILPNDLNKLMVWKPKNKDDVEDRPELLELELGDHKWFEDDVEGRSRDIVKLFPSLIENEAEFWLHVDGEPNFAVLDVTVSKNQPEASPFVAVDISSAFYSPSDGFMSKEDSGAGNEEEHYLQKQDFCYVTAVEINRDVATAKMAQRLVKVYKEEAGSLLESKKRRA
;
A
#
# COMPACT_ATOMS: atom_id res chain seq x y z
N MET A 1 51.94 33.67 -36.73
CA MET A 1 51.97 34.85 -35.85
C MET A 1 51.29 34.48 -34.53
N SER A 2 51.88 34.90 -33.39
CA SER A 2 51.44 34.82 -31.97
C SER A 2 50.95 33.46 -31.42
N LYS A 3 51.66 32.74 -30.52
CA LYS A 3 51.98 33.01 -29.07
C LYS A 3 50.72 33.39 -28.27
N LYS A 4 50.37 32.86 -27.09
CA LYS A 4 51.04 32.08 -26.03
C LYS A 4 49.99 31.70 -24.93
N HIS A 5 50.26 30.59 -24.21
CA HIS A 5 49.98 30.25 -22.79
C HIS A 5 48.59 30.50 -22.14
N ALA A 6 47.90 29.54 -21.50
CA ALA A 6 48.22 28.60 -20.40
C ALA A 6 48.19 29.20 -18.97
N ARG A 7 47.27 28.68 -18.13
CA ARG A 7 47.29 28.41 -16.65
C ARG A 7 45.82 28.27 -16.19
N ALA A 8 45.28 27.16 -15.67
CA ALA A 8 45.70 26.15 -14.68
C ALA A 8 45.77 26.65 -13.22
N LEU A 9 44.85 26.07 -12.42
CA LEU A 9 44.92 25.68 -10.99
C LEU A 9 44.82 26.77 -9.90
N SER A 10 43.86 26.60 -8.98
CA SER A 10 44.16 26.14 -7.61
C SER A 10 42.90 25.73 -6.85
N ALA A 11 42.93 24.54 -6.26
CA ALA A 11 42.13 24.17 -5.10
C ALA A 11 42.78 24.75 -3.82
N THR A 12 41.99 24.93 -2.76
CA THR A 12 42.45 24.84 -1.36
C THR A 12 41.25 24.70 -0.42
N ASP A 13 41.29 23.64 0.38
CA ASP A 13 40.53 23.42 1.61
C ASP A 13 40.87 24.44 2.71
N ALA A 14 39.89 24.74 3.59
CA ALA A 14 40.00 24.68 5.07
C ALA A 14 38.84 25.43 5.77
N GLN A 15 38.16 24.73 6.69
CA GLN A 15 37.18 25.21 7.69
C GLN A 15 37.82 26.10 8.80
N PRO A 16 37.16 26.41 9.95
CA PRO A 16 35.91 27.14 10.23
C PRO A 16 36.15 28.32 11.22
N ILE A 17 35.26 29.33 11.29
CA ILE A 17 35.31 30.31 12.41
C ILE A 17 33.90 30.64 12.94
N ASN A 18 33.64 30.16 14.15
CA ASN A 18 32.64 30.62 15.09
C ASN A 18 32.87 32.09 15.47
N LYS A 19 31.92 33.00 15.26
CA LYS A 19 31.82 34.28 15.99
C LYS A 19 30.36 34.72 16.16
N LYS A 20 29.94 34.81 17.42
CA LYS A 20 28.71 35.44 17.93
C LYS A 20 28.66 36.94 17.56
N ALA A 21 27.52 37.40 17.05
CA ALA A 21 26.98 38.77 17.16
C ALA A 21 25.44 38.65 17.00
N LYS A 22 24.63 38.66 18.07
CA LYS A 22 24.04 39.82 18.76
C LYS A 22 23.29 40.79 17.84
N GLY A 23 21.96 40.59 17.76
CA GLY A 23 20.95 41.61 17.46
C GLY A 23 20.79 42.01 16.00
N ALA A 24 19.83 41.38 15.31
CA ALA A 24 19.16 41.97 14.16
C ALA A 24 17.71 41.49 14.15
N GLU A 25 16.81 42.45 13.98
CA GLU A 25 15.36 42.37 14.04
C GLU A 25 14.80 41.20 13.23
N GLU A 26 13.75 40.56 13.76
CA GLU A 26 12.85 39.70 13.01
C GLU A 26 12.34 40.49 11.79
N LYS A 27 12.97 40.29 10.64
CA LYS A 27 12.27 40.46 9.38
C LYS A 27 11.18 39.41 9.37
N GLU A 28 9.94 39.83 9.59
CA GLU A 28 8.76 39.16 9.08
C GLU A 28 9.09 38.68 7.67
N MET A 29 9.27 37.37 7.53
CA MET A 29 9.22 36.71 6.24
C MET A 29 7.84 37.03 5.69
N LYS A 30 7.81 37.96 4.72
CA LYS A 30 6.62 38.15 3.88
C LYS A 30 6.22 36.76 3.38
N PRO A 31 4.97 36.34 3.55
CA PRO A 31 4.50 35.11 2.94
C PRO A 31 4.76 35.21 1.44
N GLU A 32 5.34 34.16 0.86
CA GLU A 32 5.43 34.04 -0.59
C GLU A 32 4.04 34.29 -1.19
N PRO A 33 3.94 35.03 -2.32
CA PRO A 33 2.66 35.24 -2.97
C PRO A 33 2.04 33.87 -3.26
N ALA A 34 0.87 33.63 -2.67
CA ALA A 34 0.11 32.41 -2.89
C ALA A 34 -0.02 32.20 -4.40
N SER A 35 0.42 31.03 -4.87
CA SER A 35 0.19 30.57 -6.24
C SER A 35 -1.24 30.91 -6.67
N ASP A 36 -1.41 31.58 -7.82
CA ASP A 36 -2.73 31.95 -8.36
C ASP A 36 -3.61 30.72 -8.73
N PHE A 37 -3.04 29.52 -8.61
CA PHE A 37 -3.70 28.25 -8.86
C PHE A 37 -3.51 27.25 -7.71
N ILE A 38 -4.47 26.32 -7.59
CA ILE A 38 -4.49 25.22 -6.64
C ILE A 38 -4.57 23.91 -7.43
N LYS A 39 -3.82 22.89 -7.01
CA LYS A 39 -3.93 21.54 -7.54
C LYS A 39 -4.73 20.66 -6.58
N LEU A 40 -5.60 19.83 -7.12
CA LEU A 40 -6.34 18.80 -6.40
C LEU A 40 -6.15 17.47 -7.11
N TYR A 41 -5.90 16.41 -6.35
CA TYR A 41 -6.15 15.06 -6.84
C TYR A 41 -7.61 14.73 -6.63
N ALA A 42 -8.27 14.24 -7.67
CA ALA A 42 -9.68 13.97 -7.73
C ALA A 42 -9.95 12.54 -8.25
N TRP A 43 -11.02 11.92 -7.77
CA TRP A 43 -11.42 10.55 -8.12
C TRP A 43 -12.95 10.41 -8.07
N VAL A 44 -13.44 9.32 -8.63
CA VAL A 44 -14.84 8.91 -8.57
C VAL A 44 -15.01 7.99 -7.35
N PHE A 45 -16.10 8.17 -6.62
CA PHE A 45 -16.42 7.28 -5.52
C PHE A 45 -17.00 5.96 -6.03
N GLU A 46 -16.73 4.86 -5.31
CA GLU A 46 -17.14 3.49 -5.67
C GLU A 46 -18.64 3.34 -5.97
N GLU A 47 -19.47 4.16 -5.33
CA GLU A 47 -20.93 4.04 -5.31
C GLU A 47 -21.63 4.78 -6.47
N CYS A 48 -20.89 5.54 -7.28
CA CYS A 48 -21.42 6.27 -8.42
C CYS A 48 -21.28 5.47 -9.71
N VAL A 49 -22.18 4.49 -9.90
CA VAL A 49 -22.11 3.49 -10.99
C VAL A 49 -22.44 4.10 -12.38
N GLU A 50 -23.08 5.27 -12.43
CA GLU A 50 -23.41 5.95 -13.68
C GLU A 50 -22.45 7.12 -13.96
N LEU A 51 -21.27 6.79 -14.50
CA LEU A 51 -20.20 7.77 -14.84
C LEU A 51 -20.68 8.94 -15.71
N GLU A 52 -21.72 8.75 -16.52
CA GLU A 52 -22.27 9.75 -17.45
C GLU A 52 -22.98 10.92 -16.73
N PHE A 53 -23.50 10.69 -15.52
CA PHE A 53 -24.20 11.70 -14.71
C PHE A 53 -23.37 12.19 -13.53
N GLN A 54 -22.12 11.73 -13.41
CA GLN A 54 -21.25 12.12 -12.31
C GLN A 54 -20.85 13.58 -12.44
N THR A 55 -21.29 14.41 -11.49
CA THR A 55 -20.94 15.83 -11.40
C THR A 55 -20.14 16.16 -10.14
N SER A 56 -19.90 15.18 -9.27
CA SER A 56 -19.13 15.34 -8.04
C SER A 56 -17.92 14.39 -8.03
N PHE A 57 -16.79 14.86 -7.51
CA PHE A 57 -15.57 14.07 -7.42
C PHE A 57 -15.01 14.17 -6.01
N GLY A 58 -14.62 13.03 -5.42
CA GLY A 58 -13.79 13.03 -4.23
C GLY A 58 -12.47 13.71 -4.53
N ALA A 59 -11.95 14.51 -3.61
CA ALA A 59 -10.73 15.26 -3.85
C ALA A 59 -9.90 15.47 -2.58
N ALA A 60 -8.60 15.65 -2.79
CA ALA A 60 -7.65 16.03 -1.75
C ALA A 60 -6.56 16.93 -2.32
N ARG A 61 -6.01 17.81 -1.47
CA ARG A 61 -4.83 18.60 -1.85
C ARG A 61 -3.58 17.71 -1.75
N PRO A 62 -2.61 17.81 -2.68
CA PRO A 62 -1.35 17.08 -2.57
C PRO A 62 -0.64 17.30 -1.23
N ALA A 63 -0.61 18.55 -0.74
CA ALA A 63 -0.01 18.89 0.55
C ALA A 63 -0.77 18.33 1.77
N ASP A 64 -2.06 18.02 1.62
CA ASP A 64 -2.85 17.36 2.65
C ASP A 64 -2.58 15.85 2.66
N LEU A 65 -2.48 15.23 1.48
CA LEU A 65 -2.06 13.84 1.36
C LEU A 65 -0.69 13.62 2.01
N GLU A 66 0.30 14.47 1.76
CA GLU A 66 1.63 14.34 2.38
C GLU A 66 1.60 14.30 3.92
N LYS A 67 0.61 14.94 4.57
CA LYS A 67 0.48 14.89 6.04
C LYS A 67 0.16 13.48 6.55
N LEU A 68 -0.53 12.65 5.75
CA LEU A 68 -0.86 11.28 6.12
C LEU A 68 0.39 10.40 6.27
N LYS A 69 1.53 10.74 5.66
CA LYS A 69 2.79 9.98 5.83
C LYS A 69 3.26 9.99 7.28
N THR A 70 2.98 11.07 8.00
CA THR A 70 3.38 11.27 9.39
C THR A 70 2.21 11.13 10.36
N TRP A 71 1.01 10.85 9.85
CA TRP A 71 -0.18 10.74 10.66
C TRP A 71 -0.16 9.40 11.41
N LYS A 72 -0.15 9.48 12.74
CA LYS A 72 -0.26 8.32 13.63
C LYS A 72 -1.55 8.49 14.44
N PRO A 73 -2.61 7.72 14.16
CA PRO A 73 -3.84 7.81 14.93
C PRO A 73 -3.55 7.44 16.40
N ASN A 74 -3.97 8.30 17.33
CA ASN A 74 -3.87 8.04 18.77
C ASN A 74 -5.02 7.11 19.20
N GLY A 75 -5.00 5.86 18.74
CA GLY A 75 -6.06 4.87 18.98
C GLY A 75 -7.02 4.71 17.79
N ARG A 76 -7.88 3.69 17.88
CA ARG A 76 -8.76 3.20 16.80
C ARG A 76 -9.67 4.28 16.21
N ASP A 77 -10.09 5.25 17.03
CA ASP A 77 -11.03 6.33 16.63
C ASP A 77 -10.35 7.71 16.56
N GLY A 78 -9.02 7.74 16.55
CA GLY A 78 -8.22 8.96 16.61
C GLY A 78 -8.30 9.80 15.33
N LYS A 79 -9.41 10.52 15.11
CA LYS A 79 -9.59 11.38 13.92
C LYS A 79 -8.79 12.70 13.94
N LYS A 80 -8.06 12.96 15.03
CA LYS A 80 -7.32 14.20 15.21
C LYS A 80 -6.15 14.25 14.21
N GLY A 81 -6.14 15.29 13.39
CA GLY A 81 -5.07 15.54 12.42
C GLY A 81 -5.25 14.82 11.08
N ILE A 82 -6.34 14.08 10.87
CA ILE A 82 -6.70 13.60 9.54
C ILE A 82 -6.98 14.81 8.65
N PRO A 83 -6.39 14.89 7.44
CA PRO A 83 -6.72 15.93 6.50
C PRO A 83 -8.18 15.86 6.03
N ASP A 84 -8.73 17.01 5.67
CA ASP A 84 -10.10 17.07 5.15
C ASP A 84 -10.20 16.28 3.84
N LEU A 85 -11.24 15.46 3.74
CA LEU A 85 -11.71 14.95 2.46
C LEU A 85 -12.59 16.04 1.81
N LEU A 86 -12.32 16.32 0.54
CA LEU A 86 -13.05 17.34 -0.23
C LEU A 86 -13.96 16.66 -1.25
N ALA A 87 -15.02 17.36 -1.65
CA ALA A 87 -15.75 17.08 -2.88
C ALA A 87 -15.62 18.26 -3.83
N VAL A 88 -15.35 17.99 -5.11
CA VAL A 88 -15.38 18.95 -6.20
C VAL A 88 -16.67 18.73 -6.98
N GLU A 89 -17.58 19.68 -6.88
CA GLU A 89 -18.89 19.61 -7.52
C GLU A 89 -18.96 20.59 -8.67
N PHE A 90 -19.31 20.09 -9.84
CA PHE A 90 -19.67 20.92 -10.98
C PHE A 90 -21.08 21.51 -10.75
N ASP A 91 -21.32 22.70 -11.31
CA ASP A 91 -22.58 23.42 -11.16
C ASP A 91 -23.78 22.50 -11.47
N THR A 92 -24.80 22.50 -10.61
CA THR A 92 -25.97 21.61 -10.67
C THR A 92 -26.80 21.75 -11.95
N ARG A 93 -26.51 22.77 -12.77
CA ARG A 93 -27.08 22.93 -14.11
C ARG A 93 -26.45 22.00 -15.15
N HIS A 94 -25.35 21.33 -14.83
CA HIS A 94 -24.81 20.25 -15.64
C HIS A 94 -25.60 18.97 -15.36
N ASP A 95 -26.46 18.57 -16.29
CA ASP A 95 -27.05 17.22 -16.28
C ASP A 95 -26.01 16.16 -16.68
N SER A 96 -24.98 16.55 -17.44
CA SER A 96 -23.80 15.75 -17.76
C SER A 96 -22.59 16.64 -17.99
N LEU A 97 -21.39 16.07 -17.90
CA LEU A 97 -20.13 16.77 -18.15
C LEU A 97 -19.72 16.79 -19.63
N SER A 98 -20.67 16.59 -20.54
CA SER A 98 -20.45 16.51 -21.99
C SER A 98 -20.79 17.81 -22.75
N SER A 99 -21.50 18.75 -22.12
CA SER A 99 -21.96 19.98 -22.75
C SER A 99 -21.71 21.23 -21.89
N ASP A 100 -21.39 22.33 -22.56
CA ASP A 100 -21.22 23.63 -21.92
C ASP A 100 -22.53 24.22 -21.41
N HIS A 101 -22.44 24.92 -20.28
CA HIS A 101 -23.51 25.74 -19.70
C HIS A 101 -22.96 27.08 -19.20
N ASP A 102 -23.83 27.91 -18.63
CA ASP A 102 -23.47 29.17 -18.01
C ASP A 102 -22.54 28.96 -16.80
N GLY A 103 -21.23 28.93 -17.05
CA GLY A 103 -20.24 28.52 -16.05
C GLY A 103 -19.12 27.65 -16.61
N SER A 104 -19.21 27.24 -17.87
CA SER A 104 -18.19 26.43 -18.54
C SER A 104 -17.90 26.92 -19.97
N ARG A 105 -16.79 26.44 -20.51
CA ARG A 105 -16.39 26.56 -21.91
C ARG A 105 -15.55 25.34 -22.27
N ASP A 106 -15.88 24.69 -23.37
CA ASP A 106 -15.22 23.49 -23.87
C ASP A 106 -15.07 22.39 -22.79
N ILE A 107 -16.09 22.15 -21.96
CA ILE A 107 -16.00 21.21 -20.83
C ILE A 107 -15.69 19.78 -21.26
N ALA A 108 -16.26 19.32 -22.37
CA ALA A 108 -15.96 18.00 -22.94
C ALA A 108 -14.48 17.85 -23.31
N LYS A 109 -13.84 18.94 -23.76
CA LYS A 109 -12.40 18.97 -24.05
C LYS A 109 -11.58 19.02 -22.77
N LEU A 110 -12.05 19.76 -21.77
CA LEU A 110 -11.40 19.83 -20.46
C LEU A 110 -11.38 18.45 -19.77
N LEU A 111 -12.48 17.71 -19.87
CA LEU A 111 -12.67 16.40 -19.25
C LEU A 111 -12.51 15.24 -20.23
N ASP A 112 -11.95 15.47 -21.41
CA ASP A 112 -11.63 14.42 -22.39
C ASP A 112 -10.87 13.23 -21.76
N PRO A 113 -9.90 13.44 -20.84
CA PRO A 113 -9.28 12.32 -20.13
C PRO A 113 -10.31 11.41 -19.43
N TYR A 114 -11.22 12.02 -18.67
CA TYR A 114 -12.28 11.34 -17.94
C TYR A 114 -13.30 10.66 -18.88
N LEU A 115 -13.79 11.41 -19.86
CA LEU A 115 -14.84 10.98 -20.79
C LEU A 115 -14.36 9.91 -21.79
N SER A 116 -13.05 9.76 -21.98
CA SER A 116 -12.49 8.75 -22.89
C SER A 116 -12.75 7.30 -22.42
N GLY A 117 -13.10 7.09 -21.15
CA GLY A 117 -13.37 5.77 -20.56
C GLY A 117 -12.16 4.84 -20.51
N LYS A 118 -10.96 5.36 -20.78
CA LYS A 118 -9.73 4.56 -20.86
C LYS A 118 -9.17 4.15 -19.50
N HIS A 119 -9.64 4.76 -18.41
CA HIS A 119 -9.07 4.60 -17.07
C HIS A 119 -10.16 4.37 -16.02
N GLY A 120 -9.80 3.63 -14.96
CA GLY A 120 -10.61 3.52 -13.76
C GLY A 120 -10.29 4.69 -12.84
N TYR A 121 -11.18 5.68 -12.76
CA TYR A 121 -11.02 6.79 -11.81
C TYR A 121 -11.64 6.48 -10.44
N VAL A 122 -12.17 5.27 -10.28
CA VAL A 122 -12.77 4.80 -9.04
C VAL A 122 -11.65 4.31 -8.15
N VAL A 123 -11.41 4.99 -7.04
CA VAL A 123 -10.46 4.53 -6.03
C VAL A 123 -11.23 3.76 -4.97
N ASP A 124 -10.98 2.45 -4.93
CA ASP A 124 -11.59 1.57 -3.94
C ASP A 124 -10.81 1.60 -2.62
N SER A 125 -11.54 1.74 -1.50
CA SER A 125 -11.00 1.65 -0.13
C SER A 125 -10.44 0.27 0.20
N THR A 126 -10.91 -0.77 -0.49
CA THR A 126 -10.47 -2.18 -0.37
C THR A 126 -9.29 -2.53 -1.27
N GLY A 127 -8.82 -1.62 -2.14
CA GLY A 127 -7.61 -1.82 -2.94
C GLY A 127 -7.72 -2.80 -4.11
N ASN A 128 -8.84 -3.52 -4.26
CA ASN A 128 -9.01 -4.66 -5.16
C ASN A 128 -9.09 -4.34 -6.68
N LYS A 129 -8.94 -3.08 -7.10
CA LYS A 129 -9.12 -2.70 -8.52
C LYS A 129 -7.79 -2.39 -9.23
N PRO A 130 -7.49 -3.10 -10.33
CA PRO A 130 -6.18 -3.12 -10.97
C PRO A 130 -5.94 -1.93 -11.93
N ARG A 131 -6.69 -0.83 -11.85
CA ARG A 131 -6.58 0.28 -12.83
C ARG A 131 -6.85 1.68 -12.27
N ASP A 132 -6.64 1.87 -10.97
CA ASP A 132 -6.95 3.15 -10.35
C ASP A 132 -5.99 4.22 -10.88
N ALA A 133 -6.55 5.32 -11.37
CA ALA A 133 -5.84 6.55 -11.72
C ALA A 133 -6.55 7.74 -11.07
N LEU A 134 -5.79 8.78 -10.75
CA LEU A 134 -6.36 10.02 -10.25
C LEU A 134 -6.48 11.03 -11.38
N MET A 135 -7.42 11.96 -11.24
CA MET A 135 -7.43 13.18 -12.02
C MET A 135 -6.72 14.27 -11.22
N GLU A 136 -5.70 14.93 -11.77
CA GLU A 136 -5.22 16.18 -11.19
C GLU A 136 -5.97 17.35 -11.83
N PHE A 137 -6.77 18.04 -11.02
CA PHE A 137 -7.43 19.28 -11.40
C PHE A 137 -6.56 20.48 -11.07
N THR A 138 -6.44 21.40 -12.03
CA THR A 138 -5.85 22.74 -11.81
C THR A 138 -6.96 23.78 -11.70
N LEU A 139 -7.07 24.38 -10.52
CA LEU A 139 -8.12 25.32 -10.14
C LEU A 139 -7.58 26.74 -10.01
N VAL A 140 -8.32 27.74 -10.50
CA VAL A 140 -7.98 29.16 -10.35
C VAL A 140 -9.11 29.94 -9.70
N ASN A 141 -8.75 31.07 -9.08
CA ASN A 141 -9.71 31.94 -8.38
C ASN A 141 -10.55 32.81 -9.31
N ARG A 142 -10.04 33.11 -10.51
CA ARG A 142 -10.67 34.05 -11.45
C ARG A 142 -11.11 33.31 -12.70
N LYS A 143 -12.28 33.66 -13.22
CA LYS A 143 -12.79 33.13 -14.48
C LYS A 143 -11.76 33.34 -15.60
N PRO A 144 -11.30 32.29 -16.30
CA PRO A 144 -10.37 32.44 -17.40
C PRO A 144 -10.99 33.21 -18.57
N ALA A 145 -10.20 34.09 -19.19
CA ALA A 145 -10.64 34.81 -20.39
C ALA A 145 -10.65 33.90 -21.64
N LYS A 146 -9.73 32.93 -21.68
CA LYS A 146 -9.47 32.02 -22.81
C LYS A 146 -9.26 30.59 -22.30
N GLY A 147 -9.34 29.63 -23.21
CA GLY A 147 -9.17 28.21 -22.91
C GLY A 147 -10.43 27.56 -22.35
N ALA A 148 -10.35 26.24 -22.17
CA ALA A 148 -11.42 25.46 -21.58
C ALA A 148 -11.48 25.71 -20.06
N PHE A 149 -12.69 25.77 -19.51
CA PHE A 149 -12.89 25.89 -18.07
C PHE A 149 -14.26 25.38 -17.64
N ALA A 150 -14.39 25.09 -16.35
CA ALA A 150 -15.68 24.83 -15.71
C ALA A 150 -15.69 25.38 -14.28
N SER A 151 -16.81 25.97 -13.88
CA SER A 151 -17.04 26.41 -12.50
C SER A 151 -17.35 25.22 -11.61
N VAL A 152 -16.72 25.21 -10.43
CA VAL A 152 -16.93 24.18 -9.41
C VAL A 152 -17.14 24.80 -8.03
N SER A 153 -17.92 24.13 -7.19
CA SER A 153 -17.85 24.26 -5.72
C SER A 153 -16.86 23.24 -5.17
N ILE A 154 -16.22 23.62 -4.07
CA ILE A 154 -15.39 22.71 -3.28
C ILE A 154 -15.97 22.73 -1.88
N ASP A 155 -16.38 21.57 -1.41
CA ASP A 155 -16.96 21.39 -0.10
C ASP A 155 -16.20 20.32 0.68
N ARG A 156 -16.31 20.35 2.01
CA ARG A 156 -15.75 19.31 2.88
C ARG A 156 -16.79 18.21 3.04
N VAL A 157 -16.37 16.98 2.86
CA VAL A 157 -17.25 15.82 2.97
C VAL A 157 -16.71 14.81 3.98
N SER A 158 -17.63 14.06 4.57
CA SER A 158 -17.34 12.89 5.37
C SER A 158 -17.62 11.64 4.56
N TYR A 159 -16.68 10.68 4.57
CA TYR A 159 -16.86 9.38 3.93
C TYR A 159 -17.67 8.45 4.86
N SER A 160 -18.71 7.82 4.34
CA SER A 160 -19.52 6.84 5.05
C SER A 160 -19.72 5.62 4.15
N LEU A 161 -19.73 4.41 4.72
CA LEU A 161 -20.01 3.15 4.00
C LEU A 161 -21.49 2.98 3.60
N ASN A 162 -22.32 3.99 3.84
CA ASN A 162 -23.69 4.04 3.33
C ASN A 162 -23.71 5.01 2.16
N PRO A 163 -24.54 4.73 1.12
CA PRO A 163 -24.54 5.41 -0.18
C PRO A 163 -24.93 6.90 -0.18
N GLU A 164 -25.01 7.50 1.01
CA GLU A 164 -25.37 8.89 1.22
C GLU A 164 -24.19 9.63 1.81
N TRP A 165 -23.56 10.47 0.98
CA TRP A 165 -22.61 11.47 1.42
C TRP A 165 -23.33 12.45 2.33
N HIS A 166 -22.83 12.62 3.55
CA HIS A 166 -23.27 13.72 4.39
C HIS A 166 -22.40 14.93 4.05
N GLU A 167 -22.99 15.92 3.37
CA GLU A 167 -22.45 17.28 3.35
C GLU A 167 -22.19 17.70 4.80
N SER A 168 -20.94 17.99 5.13
CA SER A 168 -20.67 18.59 6.44
C SER A 168 -21.30 19.99 6.46
N ASP A 169 -22.00 20.33 7.54
CA ASP A 169 -22.78 21.57 7.76
C ASP A 169 -21.97 22.90 7.65
N GLY A 170 -20.75 22.87 7.11
CA GLY A 170 -19.82 23.98 6.98
C GLY A 170 -19.85 24.64 5.60
N ARG A 171 -20.58 25.75 5.49
CA ARG A 171 -20.62 26.69 4.35
C ARG A 171 -19.24 27.24 3.95
N HIS A 172 -18.43 26.45 3.25
CA HIS A 172 -17.20 26.90 2.62
C HIS A 172 -17.18 26.56 1.13
N ARG A 173 -18.28 26.84 0.42
CA ARG A 173 -18.33 26.80 -1.05
C ARG A 173 -17.31 27.77 -1.65
N LEU A 174 -16.09 27.27 -1.83
CA LEU A 174 -15.07 28.00 -2.56
C LEU A 174 -15.36 27.82 -4.05
N HIS A 175 -16.03 28.81 -4.64
CA HIS A 175 -16.19 28.83 -6.09
C HIS A 175 -14.84 29.02 -6.77
N LYS A 176 -14.46 28.03 -7.58
CA LYS A 176 -13.23 28.03 -8.37
C LYS A 176 -13.54 27.67 -9.82
N TRP A 177 -12.53 27.81 -10.66
CA TRP A 177 -12.59 27.42 -12.06
C TRP A 177 -11.56 26.34 -12.33
N VAL A 178 -12.00 25.14 -12.71
CA VAL A 178 -11.12 24.10 -13.25
C VAL A 178 -10.69 24.55 -14.64
N THR A 179 -9.40 24.46 -14.93
CA THR A 179 -8.78 24.97 -16.18
C THR A 179 -7.90 23.97 -16.89
N ALA A 180 -7.48 22.92 -16.17
CA ALA A 180 -6.80 21.78 -16.74
C ALA A 180 -7.14 20.54 -15.91
N VAL A 181 -7.26 19.42 -16.61
CA VAL A 181 -7.36 18.09 -16.02
C VAL A 181 -6.29 17.24 -16.68
N ARG A 182 -5.49 16.56 -15.86
CA ARG A 182 -4.53 15.56 -16.32
C ARG A 182 -4.78 14.26 -15.58
N ILE A 183 -4.34 13.16 -16.16
CA ILE A 183 -4.34 11.86 -15.49
C ILE A 183 -3.06 11.76 -14.68
N GLU A 184 -3.19 11.34 -13.43
CA GLU A 184 -2.09 11.05 -12.53
C GLU A 184 -2.06 9.55 -12.27
N TYR A 185 -0.90 8.96 -12.55
CA TYR A 185 -0.65 7.53 -12.42
C TYR A 185 0.29 7.20 -11.26
N GLU A 186 0.78 8.23 -10.56
CA GLU A 186 1.70 8.03 -9.44
C GLU A 186 1.06 7.15 -8.36
N LEU A 187 1.59 5.94 -8.20
CA LEU A 187 1.11 4.96 -7.22
C LEU A 187 1.10 5.51 -5.79
N LYS A 188 2.08 6.37 -5.46
CA LYS A 188 2.13 7.02 -4.14
C LYS A 188 0.88 7.86 -3.91
N ALA A 189 0.50 8.72 -4.86
CA ALA A 189 -0.68 9.55 -4.70
C ALA A 189 -1.95 8.71 -4.48
N LEU A 190 -2.09 7.61 -5.22
CA LEU A 190 -3.20 6.65 -5.06
C LEU A 190 -3.22 5.98 -3.69
N ARG A 191 -2.08 5.46 -3.22
CA ARG A 191 -1.98 4.88 -1.87
C ARG A 191 -2.35 5.91 -0.80
N MET A 192 -1.92 7.15 -0.95
CA MET A 192 -2.26 8.22 -0.01
C MET A 192 -3.76 8.56 -0.02
N VAL A 193 -4.41 8.53 -1.18
CA VAL A 193 -5.87 8.66 -1.27
C VAL A 193 -6.57 7.48 -0.60
N ARG A 194 -6.12 6.24 -0.82
CA ARG A 194 -6.66 5.05 -0.13
C ARG A 194 -6.51 5.15 1.39
N ARG A 195 -5.33 5.56 1.88
CA ARG A 195 -5.10 5.85 3.31
C ARG A 195 -6.07 6.90 3.84
N LEU A 196 -6.32 7.96 3.07
CA LEU A 196 -7.30 8.99 3.44
C LEU A 196 -8.71 8.40 3.56
N LEU A 197 -9.16 7.64 2.56
CA LEU A 197 -10.48 7.00 2.55
C LEU A 197 -10.65 6.05 3.75
N ASN A 198 -9.64 5.22 4.01
CA ASN A 198 -9.63 4.31 5.16
C ASN A 198 -9.61 5.05 6.50
N ALA A 199 -8.90 6.17 6.60
CA ALA A 199 -8.91 7.01 7.81
C ALA A 199 -10.27 7.66 8.07
N HIS A 200 -11.04 7.95 7.02
CA HIS A 200 -12.40 8.49 7.13
C HIS A 200 -13.48 7.40 7.27
N ARG A 201 -13.14 6.12 7.12
CA ARG A 201 -14.06 4.98 7.30
C ARG A 201 -14.50 4.91 8.77
N LEU A 202 -15.81 4.94 9.00
CA LEU A 202 -16.38 4.68 10.33
C LEU A 202 -16.22 3.20 10.68
N SER A 203 -15.71 2.89 11.88
CA SER A 203 -15.65 1.52 12.39
C SER A 203 -17.07 0.93 12.43
N LEU A 204 -17.24 -0.29 11.90
CA LEU A 204 -18.53 -0.98 11.91
C LEU A 204 -19.09 -1.18 13.34
N ASP A 205 -18.22 -1.18 14.35
CA ASP A 205 -18.61 -1.29 15.77
C ASP A 205 -19.47 -0.10 16.25
N ASP A 206 -19.36 1.08 15.61
CA ASP A 206 -20.19 2.25 15.96
C ASP A 206 -21.63 2.12 15.45
N ARG A 207 -21.91 1.26 14.46
CA ARG A 207 -23.28 1.06 13.93
C ARG A 207 -24.22 0.44 14.96
N ASN A 208 -23.69 -0.37 15.88
CA ASN A 208 -24.50 -0.94 16.96
C ASN A 208 -24.81 0.04 18.10
N SER A 209 -24.24 1.25 18.08
CA SER A 209 -24.49 2.27 19.12
C SER A 209 -25.49 3.36 18.71
N ILE A 210 -25.83 3.48 17.42
CA ILE A 210 -26.67 4.58 16.91
C ILE A 210 -28.18 4.23 16.90
N ASP A 211 -28.56 2.95 17.02
CA ASP A 211 -29.97 2.54 17.15
C ASP A 211 -30.48 2.45 18.60
N GLY A 212 -29.73 2.98 19.57
CA GLY A 212 -30.09 2.98 20.98
C GLY A 212 -31.01 4.13 21.40
N ASN A 213 -32.21 4.27 20.84
CA ASN A 213 -33.28 5.06 21.47
C ASN A 213 -34.69 4.78 20.89
N ASN A 214 -35.33 3.71 21.37
CA ASN A 214 -36.72 3.69 21.87
C ASN A 214 -37.30 2.26 21.88
N SER A 215 -37.24 1.60 23.02
CA SER A 215 -38.43 0.92 23.57
C SER A 215 -38.18 0.59 25.03
N SER A 216 -38.79 1.41 25.88
CA SER A 216 -39.06 1.14 27.29
C SER A 216 -40.04 -0.03 27.45
N ASP A 217 -39.87 -0.72 28.57
CA ASP A 217 -40.85 -1.54 29.30
C ASP A 217 -41.34 -2.83 28.64
N ASP A 218 -41.00 -3.99 29.23
CA ASP A 218 -41.87 -4.54 30.27
C ASP A 218 -41.20 -5.70 31.01
N GLU A 219 -41.50 -5.72 32.31
CA GLU A 219 -41.11 -6.72 33.30
C GLU A 219 -41.63 -8.12 32.95
N HIS A 220 -40.87 -9.16 33.27
CA HIS A 220 -41.31 -10.25 34.17
C HIS A 220 -40.19 -11.29 34.37
N PRO A 221 -39.88 -11.69 35.63
CA PRO A 221 -39.04 -12.82 35.94
C PRO A 221 -39.90 -14.08 36.11
N ASP A 222 -39.52 -15.19 35.49
CA ASP A 222 -40.03 -16.51 35.90
C ASP A 222 -38.91 -17.55 35.78
N ASP A 223 -38.43 -17.90 36.96
CA ASP A 223 -38.00 -19.23 37.42
C ASP A 223 -38.20 -20.40 36.44
N ASN A 224 -37.13 -21.17 36.24
CA ASN A 224 -37.23 -22.62 36.42
C ASN A 224 -35.87 -23.25 36.72
N GLU A 225 -35.77 -23.72 37.96
CA GLU A 225 -34.88 -24.75 38.44
C GLU A 225 -34.98 -26.02 37.60
N ASN A 226 -33.86 -26.73 37.47
CA ASN A 226 -33.72 -28.20 37.57
C ASN A 226 -32.28 -28.56 37.11
N SER A 227 -31.40 -28.98 38.04
CA SER A 227 -31.19 -30.37 38.49
C SER A 227 -30.59 -31.24 37.38
N ASP A 228 -29.58 -32.08 37.53
CA ASP A 228 -28.66 -32.48 38.60
C ASP A 228 -27.51 -33.19 37.85
N GLU A 229 -26.35 -33.22 38.51
CA GLU A 229 -25.39 -34.33 38.63
C GLU A 229 -25.31 -35.41 37.52
N ASP A 230 -24.10 -35.66 37.00
CA ASP A 230 -23.49 -36.99 37.16
C ASP A 230 -22.00 -37.03 36.77
N GLU A 231 -21.29 -37.83 37.54
CA GLU A 231 -19.86 -38.10 37.57
C GLU A 231 -19.36 -38.86 36.32
N HIS A 232 -18.06 -38.78 36.02
CA HIS A 232 -17.15 -39.93 36.15
C HIS A 232 -15.69 -39.64 35.74
N SER A 233 -14.84 -40.15 36.62
CA SER A 233 -13.40 -40.38 36.67
C SER A 233 -12.68 -40.99 35.45
N ASN A 234 -11.37 -40.72 35.40
CA ASN A 234 -10.21 -41.62 35.12
C ASN A 234 -9.21 -40.92 34.18
N ASP A 235 -8.06 -40.44 34.66
CA ASP A 235 -6.86 -41.20 35.04
C ASP A 235 -6.33 -42.12 33.93
N SER A 236 -5.17 -41.74 33.37
CA SER A 236 -4.19 -42.64 32.75
C SER A 236 -2.91 -41.85 32.48
N GLY A 237 -1.96 -41.95 33.42
CA GLY A 237 -0.56 -41.62 33.17
C GLY A 237 0.15 -42.69 32.33
N CYS A 238 1.22 -42.26 31.67
CA CYS A 238 2.47 -42.97 31.33
C CYS A 238 3.46 -41.84 30.94
N SER A 239 4.59 -41.60 31.63
CA SER A 239 5.84 -42.40 31.65
C SER A 239 6.40 -42.64 30.24
N ASP A 240 7.66 -42.44 29.86
CA ASP A 240 8.93 -42.05 30.50
C ASP A 240 9.93 -41.73 29.35
N ASP A 241 11.12 -41.18 29.69
CA ASP A 241 12.44 -41.46 29.07
C ASP A 241 12.73 -40.96 27.62
N ASP A 242 13.92 -40.51 27.19
CA ASP A 242 15.22 -40.21 27.78
C ASP A 242 16.12 -39.63 26.65
N GLN A 243 17.26 -39.02 27.01
CA GLN A 243 18.52 -38.95 26.23
C GLN A 243 18.62 -38.01 25.01
N SER A 244 19.35 -36.88 25.11
CA SER A 244 20.82 -36.69 25.02
C SER A 244 21.39 -36.81 23.60
N SER A 245 22.03 -35.74 23.11
CA SER A 245 23.38 -35.78 22.54
C SER A 245 23.77 -34.41 21.95
N ASP A 246 24.81 -33.86 22.57
CA ASP A 246 26.05 -33.35 21.98
C ASP A 246 26.10 -32.16 21.03
N GLU A 247 26.98 -31.28 21.47
CA GLU A 247 27.59 -30.12 20.85
C GLU A 247 28.30 -30.48 19.54
N ASP A 248 28.27 -29.56 18.57
CA ASP A 248 29.43 -29.39 17.70
C ASP A 248 29.60 -27.94 17.24
N ASP A 249 30.81 -27.46 17.53
CA ASP A 249 31.42 -26.18 17.21
C ASP A 249 31.57 -25.98 15.69
N VAL A 250 31.05 -24.88 15.13
CA VAL A 250 31.65 -24.28 13.91
C VAL A 250 31.65 -22.75 13.95
N LYS A 251 32.87 -22.25 14.16
CA LYS A 251 33.47 -20.95 13.81
C LYS A 251 32.62 -19.97 12.99
N ALA A 252 32.43 -18.80 13.60
CA ALA A 252 32.09 -17.53 12.99
C ALA A 252 33.10 -17.09 11.90
N VAL A 253 32.58 -16.64 10.76
CA VAL A 253 33.26 -15.73 9.85
C VAL A 253 32.39 -14.48 9.74
N ALA A 254 32.98 -13.35 10.11
CA ALA A 254 32.34 -12.06 10.26
C ALA A 254 31.76 -11.52 8.94
N ASN A 255 30.51 -11.03 9.00
CA ASN A 255 30.02 -9.99 8.10
C ASN A 255 29.13 -9.02 8.88
N THR A 256 29.63 -7.78 8.97
CA THR A 256 28.93 -6.50 9.20
C THR A 256 27.65 -6.51 10.04
N ASN A 257 27.82 -6.10 11.31
CA ASN A 257 26.76 -5.64 12.20
C ASN A 257 25.92 -4.52 11.56
N VAL A 258 24.64 -4.81 11.33
CA VAL A 258 23.56 -3.85 11.61
C VAL A 258 22.74 -4.51 12.71
N THR A 259 22.86 -3.97 13.92
CA THR A 259 22.17 -4.41 15.12
C THR A 259 20.66 -4.43 14.87
N GLY A 260 20.06 -5.60 15.03
CA GLY A 260 18.61 -5.75 15.00
C GLY A 260 17.97 -5.16 16.25
N ASN A 261 16.77 -4.63 16.06
CA ASN A 261 15.78 -4.51 17.12
C ASN A 261 14.43 -4.98 16.54
N THR A 262 13.93 -6.08 17.08
CA THR A 262 12.55 -6.53 16.95
C THR A 262 11.64 -5.50 17.64
N GLY A 263 10.69 -4.91 16.93
CA GLY A 263 9.59 -4.14 17.53
C GLY A 263 9.55 -2.62 17.34
N ALA A 264 10.26 -2.06 16.35
CA ALA A 264 10.00 -0.71 15.85
C ALA A 264 10.05 -0.75 14.31
N GLU A 265 9.13 -0.04 13.65
CA GLU A 265 9.26 0.31 12.22
C GLU A 265 10.53 1.16 12.04
N ASP A 266 11.70 0.52 12.06
CA ASP A 266 12.96 1.19 11.82
C ASP A 266 12.93 1.73 10.39
N THR A 267 13.10 3.04 10.28
CA THR A 267 13.09 3.73 8.99
C THR A 267 14.28 3.24 8.19
N ILE A 268 14.03 2.59 7.05
CA ILE A 268 15.07 2.18 6.12
C ILE A 268 15.60 3.44 5.45
N GLU A 269 16.82 3.82 5.81
CA GLU A 269 17.49 5.03 5.28
C GLU A 269 17.76 4.93 3.77
N SER A 270 17.87 3.71 3.23
CA SER A 270 18.07 3.48 1.80
C SER A 270 16.80 3.76 0.99
N ASP A 271 16.98 4.33 -0.21
CA ASP A 271 15.90 4.53 -1.19
C ASP A 271 15.54 3.26 -1.97
N SER A 272 16.35 2.20 -1.82
CA SER A 272 16.10 0.90 -2.44
C SER A 272 16.38 -0.26 -1.48
N ILE A 273 15.65 -1.36 -1.66
CA ILE A 273 15.82 -2.62 -0.94
C ILE A 273 15.95 -3.77 -1.93
N ARG A 274 16.49 -4.89 -1.45
CA ARG A 274 16.53 -6.16 -2.20
C ARG A 274 15.59 -7.16 -1.55
N LEU A 275 14.92 -7.94 -2.39
CA LEU A 275 14.03 -9.03 -2.03
C LEU A 275 14.41 -10.26 -2.82
N TYR A 276 14.28 -11.43 -2.20
CA TYR A 276 14.30 -12.71 -2.89
C TYR A 276 12.88 -13.12 -3.20
N ALA A 277 12.57 -13.41 -4.45
CA ALA A 277 11.22 -13.72 -4.92
C ALA A 277 11.16 -14.98 -5.81
N TRP A 278 10.00 -15.64 -5.85
CA TRP A 278 9.75 -16.85 -6.64
C TRP A 278 8.26 -16.98 -6.97
N THR A 279 7.93 -17.91 -7.88
CA THR A 279 6.56 -18.23 -8.30
C THR A 279 6.26 -19.72 -8.11
N TYR A 280 5.06 -20.17 -8.49
CA TYR A 280 4.56 -21.54 -8.34
C TYR A 280 3.95 -22.03 -9.66
N GLU A 281 3.89 -23.35 -9.84
CA GLU A 281 3.40 -24.01 -11.07
C GLU A 281 1.92 -23.70 -11.39
N ASP A 282 1.08 -23.51 -10.36
CA ASP A 282 -0.38 -23.38 -10.49
C ASP A 282 -0.91 -21.98 -10.08
N GLY A 283 -0.18 -20.92 -10.40
CA GLY A 283 -0.63 -19.55 -10.16
C GLY A 283 -1.82 -19.15 -11.04
N TYR A 284 -3.04 -19.64 -10.76
CA TYR A 284 -4.28 -19.16 -11.38
C TYR A 284 -4.65 -17.78 -10.81
N SER A 285 -3.85 -16.78 -11.13
CA SER A 285 -4.16 -15.39 -10.79
C SER A 285 -4.44 -14.60 -12.06
N ASP A 286 -5.41 -13.70 -11.97
CA ASP A 286 -5.69 -12.70 -13.00
C ASP A 286 -4.59 -11.62 -13.07
N THR A 287 -3.64 -11.64 -12.13
CA THR A 287 -2.51 -10.71 -12.01
C THR A 287 -1.20 -11.45 -11.75
N VAL A 288 -0.09 -10.87 -12.17
CA VAL A 288 1.25 -11.40 -11.88
C VAL A 288 1.58 -11.21 -10.40
N ARG A 289 1.91 -12.29 -9.70
CA ARG A 289 2.25 -12.30 -8.27
C ARG A 289 3.51 -13.11 -8.00
N PHE A 290 4.29 -12.68 -7.01
CA PHE A 290 5.44 -13.42 -6.50
C PHE A 290 5.39 -13.54 -4.98
N SER A 291 5.74 -14.70 -4.44
CA SER A 291 6.15 -14.77 -3.04
C SER A 291 7.54 -14.17 -2.90
N ALA A 292 7.77 -13.41 -1.84
CA ALA A 292 9.03 -12.74 -1.60
C ALA A 292 9.43 -12.70 -0.12
N ILE A 293 10.72 -12.47 0.13
CA ILE A 293 11.27 -12.27 1.47
C ILE A 293 12.48 -11.36 1.43
N LEU A 294 12.71 -10.62 2.52
CA LEU A 294 13.94 -9.85 2.70
C LEU A 294 15.13 -10.79 2.96
N PRO A 295 16.32 -10.54 2.37
CA PRO A 295 17.51 -11.34 2.63
C PRO A 295 17.85 -11.47 4.12
N ASN A 296 17.66 -10.41 4.90
CA ASN A 296 17.90 -10.43 6.35
C ASN A 296 16.89 -11.33 7.09
N ASP A 297 15.64 -11.36 6.66
CA ASP A 297 14.62 -12.22 7.26
C ASP A 297 14.82 -13.68 6.86
N LEU A 298 15.25 -13.94 5.63
CA LEU A 298 15.64 -15.29 5.20
C LEU A 298 16.82 -15.82 6.04
N ASN A 299 17.77 -14.96 6.40
CA ASN A 299 18.87 -15.33 7.31
C ASN A 299 18.39 -15.65 8.73
N LYS A 300 17.34 -14.99 9.23
CA LYS A 300 16.74 -15.34 10.55
C LYS A 300 16.24 -16.78 10.56
N LEU A 301 15.76 -17.31 9.44
CA LEU A 301 15.33 -18.70 9.34
C LEU A 301 16.46 -19.71 9.61
N MET A 302 17.73 -19.34 9.40
CA MET A 302 18.87 -20.23 9.68
C MET A 302 18.94 -20.59 11.16
N VAL A 303 18.64 -19.63 12.03
CA VAL A 303 18.73 -19.76 13.49
C VAL A 303 17.37 -19.92 14.16
N TRP A 304 16.28 -19.71 13.43
CA TRP A 304 14.92 -19.88 13.92
C TRP A 304 14.66 -21.34 14.30
N LYS A 305 14.29 -21.54 15.57
CA LYS A 305 13.99 -22.83 16.20
C LYS A 305 12.63 -22.72 16.89
N PRO A 306 11.53 -23.10 16.22
CA PRO A 306 10.21 -23.03 16.84
C PRO A 306 10.15 -23.97 18.05
N LYS A 307 9.56 -23.50 19.16
CA LYS A 307 9.39 -24.27 20.40
C LYS A 307 8.43 -25.44 20.22
N ASN A 308 7.47 -25.30 19.32
CA ASN A 308 6.52 -26.35 18.92
C ASN A 308 6.00 -26.07 17.50
N LYS A 309 5.20 -26.99 16.95
CA LYS A 309 4.65 -26.91 15.58
C LYS A 309 3.76 -25.70 15.31
N ASP A 310 3.23 -25.07 16.36
CA ASP A 310 2.34 -23.91 16.29
C ASP A 310 3.07 -22.63 16.74
N ASP A 311 4.38 -22.69 17.00
CA ASP A 311 5.18 -21.54 17.39
C ASP A 311 5.53 -20.69 16.16
N VAL A 312 4.94 -19.51 16.10
CA VAL A 312 5.15 -18.50 15.05
C VAL A 312 5.99 -17.32 15.54
N GLU A 313 6.45 -17.36 16.79
CA GLU A 313 7.27 -16.30 17.38
C GLU A 313 8.59 -16.16 16.59
N ASP A 314 8.97 -14.91 16.27
CA ASP A 314 10.16 -14.56 15.48
C ASP A 314 10.26 -15.22 14.09
N ARG A 315 9.16 -15.80 13.59
CA ARG A 315 9.16 -16.39 12.26
C ARG A 315 9.37 -15.29 11.21
N PRO A 316 10.27 -15.52 10.23
CA PRO A 316 10.42 -14.61 9.10
C PRO A 316 9.11 -14.41 8.36
N GLU A 317 8.76 -13.16 8.14
CA GLU A 317 7.56 -12.81 7.39
C GLU A 317 7.77 -13.10 5.90
N LEU A 318 6.82 -13.83 5.32
CA LEU A 318 6.70 -13.96 3.88
C LEU A 318 5.85 -12.81 3.32
N LEU A 319 6.28 -12.27 2.19
CA LEU A 319 5.64 -11.17 1.48
C LEU A 319 5.03 -11.66 0.17
N GLU A 320 4.07 -10.90 -0.34
CA GLU A 320 3.59 -10.99 -1.71
C GLU A 320 3.99 -9.72 -2.46
N LEU A 321 4.47 -9.89 -3.69
CA LEU A 321 4.71 -8.83 -4.65
C LEU A 321 3.69 -8.98 -5.76
N GLU A 322 2.69 -8.10 -5.79
CA GLU A 322 1.64 -8.08 -6.80
C GLU A 322 1.90 -6.97 -7.82
N LEU A 323 1.94 -7.35 -9.10
CA LEU A 323 2.01 -6.42 -10.23
C LEU A 323 0.58 -6.27 -10.76
N GLY A 324 -0.31 -5.69 -9.96
CA GLY A 324 -1.78 -5.76 -10.15
C GLY A 324 -2.29 -5.24 -11.50
N ASP A 325 -1.57 -4.32 -12.14
CA ASP A 325 -1.91 -3.80 -13.48
C ASP A 325 -1.55 -4.77 -14.63
N HIS A 326 -0.81 -5.85 -14.34
CA HIS A 326 -0.24 -6.77 -15.33
C HIS A 326 -0.81 -8.18 -15.21
N LYS A 327 -1.41 -8.68 -16.29
CA LYS A 327 -1.72 -10.10 -16.47
C LYS A 327 -0.52 -10.91 -16.94
N TRP A 328 0.34 -10.28 -17.72
CA TRP A 328 1.53 -10.86 -18.35
C TRP A 328 2.63 -9.79 -18.45
N PHE A 329 3.88 -10.21 -18.67
CA PHE A 329 5.04 -9.32 -18.79
C PHE A 329 5.24 -8.67 -20.17
N GLU A 330 4.22 -8.68 -21.03
CA GLU A 330 4.37 -8.30 -22.44
C GLU A 330 4.15 -6.80 -22.69
N ASP A 331 3.14 -6.22 -22.04
CA ASP A 331 2.70 -4.86 -22.29
C ASP A 331 3.00 -3.94 -21.10
N ASP A 332 3.58 -2.78 -21.40
CA ASP A 332 3.69 -1.68 -20.43
C ASP A 332 2.33 -1.02 -20.21
N VAL A 333 2.08 -0.64 -18.96
CA VAL A 333 0.90 0.12 -18.55
C VAL A 333 1.34 1.57 -18.30
N GLU A 334 0.63 2.51 -18.92
CA GLU A 334 0.98 3.94 -18.86
C GLU A 334 1.13 4.40 -17.40
N GLY A 335 2.30 4.96 -17.08
CA GLY A 335 2.62 5.46 -15.74
C GLY A 335 2.91 4.39 -14.69
N ARG A 336 2.62 3.11 -14.97
CA ARG A 336 2.80 1.98 -14.05
C ARG A 336 4.02 1.13 -14.40
N SER A 337 4.39 1.06 -15.66
CA SER A 337 5.59 0.35 -16.09
C SER A 337 6.26 0.99 -17.29
N ARG A 338 7.51 0.60 -17.49
CA ARG A 338 8.29 0.88 -18.68
C ARG A 338 9.26 -0.26 -18.92
N ASP A 339 9.28 -0.74 -20.15
CA ASP A 339 10.14 -1.83 -20.59
C ASP A 339 10.07 -3.06 -19.66
N ILE A 340 8.87 -3.44 -19.20
CA ILE A 340 8.71 -4.54 -18.23
C ILE A 340 9.33 -5.87 -18.72
N VAL A 341 9.28 -6.14 -20.03
CA VAL A 341 9.95 -7.29 -20.66
C VAL A 341 11.46 -7.33 -20.35
N LYS A 342 12.10 -6.16 -20.23
CA LYS A 342 13.54 -6.05 -19.91
C LYS A 342 13.85 -6.34 -18.45
N LEU A 343 12.87 -6.23 -17.55
CA LEU A 343 13.02 -6.62 -16.15
C LEU A 343 12.92 -8.13 -15.97
N PHE A 344 12.05 -8.81 -16.74
CA PHE A 344 11.77 -10.23 -16.53
C PHE A 344 12.13 -11.15 -17.72
N PRO A 345 13.25 -10.95 -18.45
CA PRO A 345 13.52 -11.71 -19.67
C PRO A 345 13.61 -13.21 -19.41
N SER A 346 14.29 -13.60 -18.33
CA SER A 346 14.50 -15.02 -17.98
C SER A 346 13.22 -15.72 -17.55
N LEU A 347 12.32 -14.99 -16.89
CA LEU A 347 11.03 -15.52 -16.45
C LEU A 347 10.10 -15.73 -17.65
N ILE A 348 10.13 -14.81 -18.63
CA ILE A 348 9.40 -14.93 -19.90
C ILE A 348 9.92 -16.11 -20.73
N GLU A 349 11.24 -16.32 -20.74
CA GLU A 349 11.86 -17.42 -21.48
C GLU A 349 11.57 -18.80 -20.86
N ASN A 350 11.61 -18.91 -19.53
CA ASN A 350 11.41 -20.16 -18.82
C ASN A 350 10.93 -19.94 -17.39
N GLU A 351 9.63 -19.72 -17.22
CA GLU A 351 9.02 -19.52 -15.91
C GLU A 351 9.27 -20.69 -14.95
N ALA A 352 9.30 -21.92 -15.47
CA ALA A 352 9.49 -23.14 -14.69
C ALA A 352 10.84 -23.21 -13.97
N GLU A 353 11.85 -22.43 -14.39
CA GLU A 353 13.11 -22.31 -13.63
C GLU A 353 12.90 -21.67 -12.25
N PHE A 354 11.82 -20.90 -12.07
CA PHE A 354 11.54 -20.11 -10.87
C PHE A 354 10.40 -20.69 -10.03
N TRP A 355 9.89 -21.87 -10.39
CA TRP A 355 8.85 -22.56 -9.64
C TRP A 355 9.43 -23.17 -8.37
N LEU A 356 8.94 -22.71 -7.22
CA LEU A 356 9.30 -23.31 -5.95
C LEU A 356 8.47 -24.58 -5.73
N HIS A 357 9.16 -25.72 -5.76
CA HIS A 357 8.60 -26.99 -5.31
C HIS A 357 8.98 -27.25 -3.86
N VAL A 358 8.00 -27.41 -2.97
CA VAL A 358 8.24 -27.62 -1.52
C VAL A 358 8.91 -28.97 -1.25
N ASP A 359 8.55 -29.96 -2.06
CA ASP A 359 9.00 -31.34 -1.94
C ASP A 359 10.03 -31.64 -3.03
N GLY A 360 11.26 -31.99 -2.64
CA GLY A 360 12.32 -32.39 -3.57
C GLY A 360 13.63 -31.63 -3.41
N GLU A 361 14.50 -31.75 -4.42
CA GLU A 361 15.74 -30.98 -4.47
C GLU A 361 15.48 -29.52 -4.90
N PRO A 362 16.25 -28.55 -4.38
CA PRO A 362 16.17 -27.12 -4.70
C PRO A 362 16.73 -26.83 -6.11
N ASN A 363 16.10 -27.37 -7.14
CA ASN A 363 16.52 -27.22 -8.53
C ASN A 363 15.76 -26.07 -9.22
N PHE A 364 15.63 -24.94 -8.52
CA PHE A 364 14.99 -23.72 -9.00
C PHE A 364 15.86 -22.51 -8.69
N ALA A 365 15.71 -21.44 -9.47
CA ALA A 365 16.34 -20.16 -9.26
C ALA A 365 15.40 -19.21 -8.50
N VAL A 366 15.99 -18.27 -7.78
CA VAL A 366 15.29 -17.20 -7.07
C VAL A 366 15.52 -15.89 -7.79
N LEU A 367 14.50 -15.06 -7.91
CA LEU A 367 14.60 -13.69 -8.42
C LEU A 367 15.17 -12.78 -7.33
N ASP A 368 16.23 -12.06 -7.64
CA ASP A 368 16.78 -11.00 -6.80
C ASP A 368 16.22 -9.67 -7.27
N VAL A 369 15.18 -9.21 -6.58
CA VAL A 369 14.36 -8.08 -6.98
C VAL A 369 14.81 -6.85 -6.20
N THR A 370 15.21 -5.81 -6.92
CA THR A 370 15.44 -4.49 -6.32
C THR A 370 14.17 -3.66 -6.38
N VAL A 371 13.68 -3.24 -5.22
CA VAL A 371 12.52 -2.36 -5.07
C VAL A 371 12.96 -0.98 -4.62
N SER A 372 12.50 0.05 -5.32
CA SER A 372 12.81 1.45 -5.09
C SER A 372 11.61 2.21 -4.53
N LYS A 373 11.90 3.22 -3.72
CA LYS A 373 10.90 4.22 -3.31
C LYS A 373 10.48 5.11 -4.47
N ASN A 374 11.39 5.41 -5.40
CA ASN A 374 11.18 6.39 -6.44
C ASN A 374 11.14 5.74 -7.82
N GLN A 375 10.23 6.22 -8.66
CA GLN A 375 10.12 5.82 -10.05
C GLN A 375 11.35 6.31 -10.82
N PRO A 376 12.08 5.44 -11.54
CA PRO A 376 13.22 5.87 -12.33
C PRO A 376 12.78 6.67 -13.56
N GLU A 377 13.52 7.74 -13.88
CA GLU A 377 13.17 8.62 -15.01
C GLU A 377 13.42 7.99 -16.38
N ALA A 378 14.40 7.10 -16.50
CA ALA A 378 14.88 6.57 -17.79
C ALA A 378 14.98 5.03 -17.85
N SER A 379 15.18 4.36 -16.71
CA SER A 379 15.37 2.91 -16.65
C SER A 379 14.04 2.15 -16.65
N PRO A 380 14.06 0.84 -16.96
CA PRO A 380 12.88 -0.01 -16.81
C PRO A 380 12.34 0.01 -15.38
N PHE A 381 11.03 -0.07 -15.24
CA PHE A 381 10.37 -0.22 -13.93
C PHE A 381 9.00 -0.88 -14.08
N VAL A 382 8.50 -1.43 -12.97
CA VAL A 382 7.09 -1.78 -12.81
C VAL A 382 6.63 -1.45 -11.39
N ALA A 383 5.43 -0.88 -11.29
CA ALA A 383 4.75 -0.62 -10.03
C ALA A 383 4.41 -1.96 -9.35
N VAL A 384 4.61 -2.03 -8.03
CA VAL A 384 4.37 -3.24 -7.25
C VAL A 384 3.68 -2.90 -5.93
N ASP A 385 2.66 -3.67 -5.61
CA ASP A 385 2.04 -3.73 -4.29
C ASP A 385 2.72 -4.83 -3.46
N ILE A 386 3.01 -4.52 -2.19
CA ILE A 386 3.81 -5.38 -1.29
C ILE A 386 2.98 -5.64 -0.05
N SER A 387 2.46 -6.83 0.12
CA SER A 387 1.64 -7.19 1.26
C SER A 387 2.26 -8.33 2.05
N SER A 388 1.81 -8.54 3.29
CA SER A 388 2.13 -9.78 4.01
C SER A 388 1.41 -10.94 3.33
N ALA A 389 2.12 -12.03 3.06
CA ALA A 389 1.55 -13.24 2.53
C ALA A 389 1.20 -14.25 3.64
N PHE A 390 0.18 -15.06 3.41
CA PHE A 390 -0.10 -16.28 4.19
C PHE A 390 -0.28 -17.47 3.25
N TYR A 391 -0.17 -18.68 3.79
CA TYR A 391 -0.40 -19.92 3.03
C TYR A 391 -1.81 -20.46 3.26
N SER A 392 -2.57 -20.57 2.18
CA SER A 392 -3.82 -21.32 2.08
C SER A 392 -3.55 -22.71 1.47
N PRO A 393 -3.97 -23.81 2.11
CA PRO A 393 -3.82 -25.14 1.53
C PRO A 393 -4.60 -25.36 0.23
N SER A 394 -5.67 -24.60 -0.02
CA SER A 394 -6.47 -24.66 -1.25
C SER A 394 -5.91 -23.81 -2.37
N ASP A 395 -5.38 -22.64 -2.04
CA ASP A 395 -5.12 -21.55 -3.00
C ASP A 395 -3.63 -21.16 -3.05
N GLY A 396 -2.78 -21.84 -2.28
CA GLY A 396 -1.36 -21.52 -2.16
C GLY A 396 -1.15 -20.25 -1.36
N PHE A 397 -0.14 -19.46 -1.74
CA PHE A 397 0.13 -18.20 -1.05
C PHE A 397 -0.79 -17.09 -1.53
N MET A 398 -1.34 -16.34 -0.58
CA MET A 398 -2.23 -15.23 -0.85
C MET A 398 -1.83 -14.04 0.02
N SER A 399 -2.06 -12.82 -0.48
CA SER A 399 -2.05 -11.63 0.36
C SER A 399 -3.01 -11.81 1.54
N LYS A 400 -2.66 -11.29 2.70
CA LYS A 400 -3.63 -11.18 3.81
C LYS A 400 -4.88 -10.38 3.42
N GLU A 401 -4.81 -9.57 2.36
CA GLU A 401 -5.93 -8.80 1.82
C GLU A 401 -7.03 -9.69 1.25
N ASP A 402 -6.66 -10.78 0.58
CA ASP A 402 -7.63 -11.73 0.01
C ASP A 402 -8.34 -12.59 1.09
N SER A 403 -7.97 -12.47 2.37
CA SER A 403 -8.56 -13.27 3.46
C SER A 403 -9.90 -12.76 3.99
N GLY A 404 -10.36 -11.57 3.55
CA GLY A 404 -11.64 -10.98 3.95
C GLY A 404 -11.75 -10.57 5.43
N ALA A 405 -10.66 -10.67 6.19
CA ALA A 405 -10.58 -10.24 7.59
C ALA A 405 -10.30 -8.74 7.63
N GLY A 406 -11.36 -7.93 7.52
CA GLY A 406 -11.34 -6.48 7.25
C GLY A 406 -10.68 -5.55 8.28
N ASN A 407 -9.41 -5.76 8.62
CA ASN A 407 -8.49 -4.79 9.19
C ASN A 407 -7.09 -5.06 8.59
N GLU A 408 -6.94 -4.77 7.31
CA GLU A 408 -5.65 -4.91 6.64
C GLU A 408 -4.78 -3.69 6.95
N GLU A 409 -3.73 -3.94 7.73
CA GLU A 409 -2.69 -2.96 7.97
C GLU A 409 -1.69 -3.02 6.82
N GLU A 410 -1.49 -1.89 6.15
CA GLU A 410 -0.50 -1.75 5.09
C GLU A 410 0.88 -2.24 5.54
N HIS A 411 1.59 -2.99 4.68
CA HIS A 411 2.90 -3.50 5.05
C HIS A 411 3.89 -2.35 5.30
N TYR A 412 4.82 -2.52 6.24
CA TYR A 412 5.73 -1.43 6.61
C TYR A 412 6.60 -0.95 5.43
N LEU A 413 6.90 -1.82 4.45
CA LEU A 413 7.62 -1.42 3.22
C LEU A 413 6.76 -0.50 2.34
N GLN A 414 5.47 -0.78 2.21
CA GLN A 414 4.54 0.15 1.53
C GLN A 414 4.38 1.45 2.32
N LYS A 415 4.30 1.39 3.67
CA LYS A 415 4.31 2.59 4.53
C LYS A 415 5.54 3.48 4.28
N GLN A 416 6.67 2.88 3.95
CA GLN A 416 7.94 3.56 3.61
C GLN A 416 8.10 3.90 2.13
N ASP A 417 7.00 3.88 1.35
CA ASP A 417 6.94 4.25 -0.06
C ASP A 417 7.72 3.34 -1.03
N PHE A 418 8.06 2.10 -0.65
CA PHE A 418 8.62 1.13 -1.61
C PHE A 418 7.52 0.69 -2.61
N CYS A 419 7.72 1.01 -3.89
CA CYS A 419 6.64 1.01 -4.88
C CYS A 419 7.05 0.46 -6.26
N TYR A 420 8.34 0.35 -6.57
CA TYR A 420 8.78 0.11 -7.94
C TYR A 420 9.86 -0.97 -7.99
N VAL A 421 9.61 -2.05 -8.72
CA VAL A 421 10.69 -2.95 -9.14
C VAL A 421 11.50 -2.25 -10.22
N THR A 422 12.81 -2.12 -10.02
CA THR A 422 13.70 -1.39 -10.95
C THR A 422 14.86 -2.22 -11.47
N ALA A 423 15.11 -3.37 -10.85
CA ALA A 423 16.06 -4.36 -11.35
C ALA A 423 15.66 -5.75 -10.86
N VAL A 424 15.94 -6.75 -11.69
CA VAL A 424 15.76 -8.16 -11.35
C VAL A 424 16.99 -8.91 -11.85
N GLU A 425 17.63 -9.63 -10.94
CA GLU A 425 18.74 -10.53 -11.26
C GLU A 425 18.36 -11.97 -10.92
N ILE A 426 19.06 -12.94 -11.51
CA ILE A 426 18.81 -14.36 -11.23
C ILE A 426 19.81 -14.83 -10.18
N ASN A 427 19.30 -15.26 -9.03
CA ASN A 427 20.09 -15.91 -8.00
C ASN A 427 19.96 -17.44 -8.13
N ARG A 428 21.06 -18.10 -8.49
CA ARG A 428 21.17 -19.57 -8.58
C ARG A 428 21.91 -20.19 -7.39
N ASP A 429 22.03 -19.46 -6.29
CA ASP A 429 22.61 -19.98 -5.07
C ASP A 429 21.70 -21.05 -4.45
N VAL A 430 22.21 -22.28 -4.42
CA VAL A 430 21.50 -23.44 -3.87
C VAL A 430 21.14 -23.24 -2.39
N ALA A 431 21.98 -22.53 -1.62
CA ALA A 431 21.67 -22.27 -0.21
C ALA A 431 20.43 -21.37 -0.07
N THR A 432 20.37 -20.29 -0.84
CA THR A 432 19.21 -19.39 -0.90
C THR A 432 17.94 -20.14 -1.32
N ALA A 433 18.01 -20.97 -2.37
CA ALA A 433 16.88 -21.78 -2.82
C ALA A 433 16.40 -22.77 -1.74
N LYS A 434 17.31 -23.47 -1.04
CA LYS A 434 16.97 -24.34 0.10
C LYS A 434 16.26 -23.58 1.21
N MET A 435 16.69 -22.36 1.47
CA MET A 435 16.12 -21.53 2.53
C MET A 435 14.71 -21.04 2.18
N ALA A 436 14.48 -20.64 0.93
CA ALA A 436 13.14 -20.32 0.44
C ALA A 436 12.21 -21.53 0.53
N GLN A 437 12.66 -22.73 0.11
CA GLN A 437 11.90 -23.97 0.27
C GLN A 437 11.56 -24.27 1.72
N ARG A 438 12.55 -24.14 2.63
CA ARG A 438 12.34 -24.37 4.07
C ARG A 438 11.29 -23.41 4.63
N LEU A 439 11.32 -22.14 4.24
CA LEU A 439 10.34 -21.15 4.67
C LEU A 439 8.93 -21.57 4.25
N VAL A 440 8.74 -21.88 2.97
CA VAL A 440 7.44 -22.28 2.44
C VAL A 440 6.92 -23.54 3.12
N LYS A 441 7.79 -24.51 3.39
CA LYS A 441 7.43 -25.75 4.09
C LYS A 441 6.86 -25.47 5.49
N VAL A 442 7.47 -24.55 6.24
CA VAL A 442 6.99 -24.13 7.57
C VAL A 442 5.57 -23.56 7.48
N TYR A 443 5.31 -22.68 6.51
CA TYR A 443 3.98 -22.09 6.31
C TYR A 443 2.93 -23.14 5.90
N LYS A 444 3.31 -24.13 5.08
CA LYS A 444 2.44 -25.25 4.67
C LYS A 444 2.06 -26.16 5.84
N GLU A 445 3.01 -26.50 6.71
CA GLU A 445 2.78 -27.36 7.87
C GLU A 445 1.84 -26.71 8.90
N GLU A 446 1.99 -25.40 9.16
CA GLU A 446 1.10 -24.64 10.05
C GLU A 446 -0.34 -24.65 9.53
N ALA A 447 -0.55 -24.34 8.25
CA ALA A 447 -1.90 -24.29 7.70
C ALA A 447 -2.60 -25.66 7.79
N GLY A 448 -1.83 -26.74 7.66
CA GLY A 448 -2.31 -28.10 7.93
C GLY A 448 -2.72 -28.32 9.39
N SER A 449 -1.89 -27.90 10.37
CA SER A 449 -2.18 -28.07 11.80
C SER A 449 -3.43 -27.29 12.23
N LEU A 450 -3.61 -26.07 11.71
CA LEU A 450 -4.78 -25.24 11.98
C LEU A 450 -6.08 -25.87 11.46
N LEU A 451 -6.06 -26.45 10.26
CA LEU A 451 -7.24 -27.15 9.71
C LEU A 451 -7.63 -28.38 10.53
N GLU A 452 -6.67 -29.18 10.97
CA GLU A 452 -6.93 -30.35 11.81
C GLU A 452 -7.49 -29.97 13.19
N SER A 453 -6.98 -28.88 13.79
CA SER A 453 -7.47 -28.38 15.07
C SER A 453 -8.93 -27.89 15.00
N LYS A 454 -9.32 -27.24 13.89
CA LYS A 454 -10.71 -26.80 13.64
C LYS A 454 -11.64 -27.99 13.44
N LYS A 455 -11.21 -29.03 12.70
CA LYS A 455 -12.00 -30.26 12.50
C LYS A 455 -12.25 -31.06 13.77
N ARG A 456 -11.37 -30.97 14.79
CA ARG A 456 -11.56 -31.65 16.09
C ARG A 456 -12.50 -30.89 17.04
N ARG A 457 -12.80 -29.63 16.76
CA ARG A 457 -13.66 -28.76 17.60
C ARG A 457 -15.10 -28.64 17.07
N ALA A 458 -15.33 -29.02 15.81
CA ALA A 458 -16.65 -29.17 15.19
C ALA A 458 -17.12 -30.61 15.33
#